data_AF-A0A6L5F3R2-F1
#
_entry.id   AF-A0A6L5F3R2-F1
#
_cell.length_a   1.000
_cell.length_b   1.000
_cell.length_c   1.000
_cell.angle_alpha   90.00
_cell.angle_beta   90.00
_cell.angle_gamma   90.00
#
_symmetry.space_group_name_H-M   'P 1'
#
loop_
_entity.id
_entity.type
_entity.pdbx_description
1 polymer ?
#
loop_
_entity_poly.entity_id
_entity_poly.type
_entity_poly.pdbx_seq_one_letter_code
_entity_poly.pdbx_strand_id
1 'polypeptide(L)'
;MSFDVLGDLNWLAVIVATFAYFALGALWYAPPVFGDLWMRSGGIQVPEQPQAAFYIIPFLTCLLATIAVGMLAAATASDTAGEGIVLGLVTGVGIALTSLFVTGFFDPQKPQPMVWVA
;
A
#
# COMPACT_ATOMS: atom_id res chain seq x y z
N MET A 1 25.33 5.02 1.97
CA MET A 1 24.51 3.83 2.27
C MET A 1 24.57 2.93 1.04
N SER A 2 24.98 1.68 1.21
CA SER A 2 24.95 0.67 0.14
C SER A 2 23.64 -0.11 0.24
N PHE A 3 23.22 -0.76 -0.85
CA PHE A 3 22.06 -1.66 -0.88
C PHE A 3 22.35 -3.05 -0.28
N ASP A 4 23.48 -3.20 0.44
CA ASP A 4 23.91 -4.46 1.07
C ASP A 4 22.83 -5.02 2.01
N VAL A 5 22.02 -4.16 2.64
CA VAL A 5 20.87 -4.54 3.49
C VAL A 5 19.86 -5.44 2.78
N LEU A 6 19.77 -5.42 1.44
CA LEU A 6 18.93 -6.35 0.68
C LEU A 6 19.35 -7.81 0.86
N GLY A 7 20.64 -8.05 1.10
CA GLY A 7 21.18 -9.38 1.41
C GLY A 7 20.79 -9.87 2.81
N ASP A 8 20.54 -8.94 3.73
CA ASP A 8 20.24 -9.24 5.14
C ASP A 8 18.74 -9.46 5.40
N LEU A 9 17.87 -9.13 4.43
CA LEU A 9 16.43 -9.31 4.58
C LEU A 9 16.04 -10.78 4.61
N ASN A 10 15.12 -11.12 5.50
CA ASN A 10 14.40 -12.39 5.44
C ASN A 10 13.44 -12.38 4.25
N TRP A 11 13.91 -12.89 3.11
CA TRP A 11 13.13 -12.92 1.86
C TRP A 11 11.83 -13.73 1.96
N LEU A 12 11.77 -14.76 2.82
CA LEU A 12 10.52 -15.48 3.06
C LEU A 12 9.49 -14.57 3.75
N ALA A 13 9.92 -13.79 4.76
CA ALA A 13 9.07 -12.81 5.42
C ALA A 13 8.61 -11.72 4.45
N VAL A 14 9.50 -11.23 3.57
CA VAL A 14 9.14 -10.25 2.52
C VAL A 14 8.06 -10.79 1.59
N ILE A 15 8.19 -12.04 1.11
CA ILE A 15 7.19 -12.65 0.22
C ILE A 15 5.85 -12.78 0.94
N VAL A 16 5.83 -13.32 2.17
CA VAL A 16 4.61 -13.50 2.97
C VAL A 16 3.93 -12.15 3.25
N ALA A 17 4.71 -11.14 3.66
CA ALA A 17 4.22 -9.80 3.92
C ALA A 17 3.68 -9.13 2.64
N THR A 18 4.31 -9.38 1.48
CA THR A 18 3.81 -8.89 0.18
C THR A 18 2.43 -9.45 -0.13
N PHE A 19 2.22 -10.77 0.03
CA PHE A 19 0.91 -11.37 -0.17
C PHE A 19 -0.13 -10.86 0.84
N ALA A 20 0.26 -10.71 2.11
CA ALA A 20 -0.62 -10.15 3.12
C ALA A 20 -1.02 -8.70 2.78
N TYR A 21 -0.07 -7.88 2.35
CA TYR A 21 -0.33 -6.50 1.96
C TYR A 21 -1.20 -6.42 0.70
N PHE A 22 -0.92 -7.23 -0.31
CA PHE A 22 -1.73 -7.30 -1.52
C PHE A 22 -3.17 -7.76 -1.23
N ALA A 23 -3.35 -8.76 -0.36
CA ALA A 23 -4.67 -9.21 0.08
C ALA A 23 -5.42 -8.12 0.86
N LEU A 24 -4.72 -7.35 1.70
CA LEU A 24 -5.30 -6.20 2.40
C LEU A 24 -5.74 -5.11 1.42
N GLY A 25 -4.96 -4.84 0.37
CA GLY A 25 -5.34 -3.95 -0.71
C GLY A 25 -6.58 -4.44 -1.46
N ALA A 26 -6.63 -5.72 -1.82
CA ALA A 26 -7.81 -6.32 -2.46
C ALA A 26 -9.06 -6.20 -1.57
N LEU A 27 -8.92 -6.39 -0.26
CA LEU A 27 -10.01 -6.21 0.71
C LEU A 27 -10.45 -4.74 0.79
N TRP A 28 -9.51 -3.80 0.81
CA TRP A 28 -9.81 -2.36 0.83
C TRP A 28 -10.67 -1.93 -0.35
N TYR A 29 -10.33 -2.40 -1.56
CA TYR A 29 -11.05 -2.08 -2.79
C TYR A 29 -12.26 -2.99 -3.06
N ALA A 30 -12.56 -3.94 -2.17
CA ALA A 30 -13.73 -4.78 -2.31
C ALA A 30 -15.03 -3.96 -2.08
N PRO A 31 -16.11 -4.20 -2.84
CA PRO A 31 -17.40 -3.53 -2.66
C PRO A 31 -17.93 -3.46 -1.22
N PRO A 32 -17.85 -4.52 -0.38
CA PRO A 32 -18.39 -4.48 0.98
C PRO A 32 -17.57 -3.64 1.97
N VAL A 33 -16.36 -3.21 1.61
CA VAL A 33 -15.47 -2.43 2.50
C VAL A 33 -15.47 -0.97 2.09
N PHE A 34 -14.69 -0.61 1.06
CA PHE A 34 -14.64 0.76 0.52
C PHE A 34 -14.72 0.83 -1.00
N GLY A 35 -14.82 -0.30 -1.71
CA GLY A 35 -14.78 -0.36 -3.18
C GLY A 35 -15.83 0.51 -3.87
N ASP A 36 -17.10 0.42 -3.44
CA ASP A 36 -18.19 1.21 -4.03
C ASP A 36 -18.01 2.71 -3.81
N LEU A 37 -17.54 3.10 -2.61
CA LEU A 37 -17.28 4.50 -2.28
C LEU A 37 -16.09 5.03 -3.09
N TRP A 38 -15.03 4.24 -3.22
CA TRP A 38 -13.86 4.58 -4.03
C TRP A 38 -14.22 4.76 -5.51
N MET A 39 -15.00 3.84 -6.09
CA MET A 39 -15.47 3.95 -7.48
C MET A 39 -16.31 5.22 -7.69
N ARG A 40 -17.25 5.49 -6.79
CA ARG A 40 -18.13 6.67 -6.88
C ARG A 40 -17.37 7.98 -6.70
N SER A 41 -16.50 8.07 -5.69
CA SER A 41 -15.74 9.28 -5.39
C SER A 41 -14.65 9.57 -6.44
N GLY A 42 -14.09 8.52 -7.04
CA GLY A 42 -13.10 8.62 -8.11
C GLY A 42 -13.67 8.72 -9.52
N GLY A 43 -14.98 8.51 -9.71
CA GLY A 43 -15.59 8.40 -11.03
C GLY A 43 -15.08 7.20 -11.84
N ILE A 44 -14.62 6.14 -11.16
CA ILE A 44 -13.95 4.99 -11.77
C ILE A 44 -14.99 3.95 -12.17
N GLN A 45 -14.94 3.52 -13.42
CA GLN A 45 -15.68 2.35 -13.89
C GLN A 45 -14.73 1.18 -14.06
N VAL A 46 -14.92 0.13 -13.28
CA VAL A 46 -14.13 -1.09 -13.40
C VAL A 46 -14.60 -1.86 -14.64
N PRO A 47 -13.69 -2.21 -15.57
CA PRO A 47 -14.07 -2.98 -16.74
C PRO A 47 -14.57 -4.36 -16.35
N GLU A 48 -15.58 -4.88 -17.06
CA GLU A 48 -16.14 -6.24 -16.82
C GLU A 48 -15.08 -7.34 -16.90
N GLN A 49 -14.03 -7.13 -17.70
CA GLN A 49 -12.89 -8.03 -17.84
C GLN A 49 -11.59 -7.28 -17.54
N PRO A 50 -11.14 -7.26 -16.28
CA PRO A 50 -9.89 -6.62 -15.92
C PRO A 50 -8.71 -7.37 -16.55
N GLN A 51 -7.85 -6.63 -17.22
CA GLN A 51 -6.61 -7.17 -17.78
C GLN A 51 -5.68 -7.63 -16.65
N ALA A 52 -4.79 -8.60 -16.91
CA ALA A 52 -3.84 -9.10 -15.91
C ALA A 52 -3.00 -7.99 -15.24
N ALA A 53 -2.73 -6.88 -15.96
CA ALA A 53 -2.05 -5.71 -15.44
C ALA A 53 -2.73 -5.09 -14.21
N PHE A 54 -4.07 -5.17 -14.09
CA PHE A 54 -4.82 -4.69 -12.92
C PHE A 54 -4.44 -5.39 -11.61
N TYR A 55 -3.86 -6.59 -11.69
CA TYR A 55 -3.44 -7.36 -10.52
C TYR A 55 -1.92 -7.40 -10.39
N ILE A 56 -1.21 -7.52 -11.52
CA ILE A 56 0.26 -7.62 -11.53
C ILE A 56 0.89 -6.31 -11.06
N ILE A 57 0.42 -5.17 -11.57
CA ILE A 57 1.03 -3.87 -11.22
C ILE A 57 0.89 -3.60 -9.71
N PRO A 58 -0.30 -3.70 -9.09
CA PRO A 58 -0.41 -3.48 -7.64
C PRO A 58 0.34 -4.53 -6.82
N PHE A 59 0.45 -5.78 -7.29
CA PHE A 59 1.25 -6.79 -6.60
C PHE A 59 2.75 -6.40 -6.58
N LEU A 60 3.28 -5.94 -7.71
CA LEU A 60 4.67 -5.50 -7.80
C LEU A 60 4.92 -4.23 -6.96
N THR A 61 3.98 -3.29 -6.89
CA THR A 61 4.13 -2.13 -6.01
C THR A 61 4.03 -2.51 -4.54
N CYS A 62 3.18 -3.47 -4.16
CA CYS A 62 3.14 -4.05 -2.82
C CYS A 62 4.48 -4.72 -2.47
N LEU A 63 5.11 -5.44 -3.40
CA LEU A 63 6.42 -6.06 -3.20
C LEU A 63 7.49 -5.00 -2.93
N LEU A 64 7.55 -3.96 -3.77
CA LEU A 64 8.51 -2.87 -3.63
C LEU A 64 8.33 -2.12 -2.29
N ALA A 65 7.09 -1.83 -1.91
CA ALA A 65 6.78 -1.21 -0.62
C ALA A 65 7.19 -2.10 0.55
N THR A 66 6.95 -3.41 0.46
CA THR A 66 7.34 -4.38 1.50
C THR A 66 8.85 -4.48 1.64
N ILE A 67 9.60 -4.48 0.54
CA ILE A 67 11.08 -4.42 0.56
C ILE A 67 11.55 -3.14 1.26
N ALA A 68 10.98 -1.99 0.90
CA ALA A 68 11.35 -0.71 1.52
C ALA A 68 11.08 -0.68 3.03
N VAL A 69 9.90 -1.16 3.47
CA VAL A 69 9.58 -1.28 4.90
C VAL A 69 10.48 -2.30 5.60
N GLY A 70 10.83 -3.41 4.94
CA GLY A 70 11.79 -4.38 5.47
C GLY A 70 13.19 -3.78 5.66
N MET A 71 13.66 -2.96 4.71
CA MET A 71 14.91 -2.22 4.85
C MET A 71 14.85 -1.22 6.00
N LEU A 72 13.71 -0.54 6.20
CA LEU A 72 13.52 0.34 7.35
C LEU A 72 13.57 -0.43 8.66
N ALA A 73 12.89 -1.59 8.74
CA ALA A 73 12.92 -2.45 9.93
C ALA A 73 14.35 -2.89 10.27
N ALA A 74 15.14 -3.29 9.27
CA ALA A 74 16.55 -3.62 9.45
C ALA A 74 17.37 -2.41 9.93
N ALA A 75 17.15 -1.24 9.34
CA ALA A 75 17.85 -0.01 9.72
C ALA A 75 17.49 0.50 11.12
N THR A 76 16.28 0.21 11.60
CA THR A 76 15.79 0.60 12.94
C THR A 76 15.89 -0.52 13.97
N ALA A 77 16.48 -1.68 13.61
CA ALA A 77 16.55 -2.88 14.46
C ALA A 77 15.17 -3.27 15.06
N SER A 78 14.13 -3.21 14.22
CA SER A 78 12.76 -3.56 14.60
C SER A 78 12.53 -5.06 14.41
N ASP A 79 12.75 -5.82 15.47
CA ASP A 79 12.80 -7.29 15.43
C ASP A 79 11.61 -7.96 16.13
N THR A 80 10.76 -7.17 16.79
CA THR A 80 9.54 -7.68 17.45
C THR A 80 8.28 -7.35 16.66
N ALA A 81 7.22 -8.13 16.87
CA ALA A 81 5.92 -7.86 16.26
C ALA A 81 5.36 -6.48 16.67
N GLY A 82 5.60 -6.05 17.91
CA GLY A 82 5.16 -4.74 18.41
C GLY A 82 5.88 -3.58 17.70
N GLU A 83 7.19 -3.68 17.53
CA GLU A 83 7.97 -2.68 16.78
C GLU A 83 7.57 -2.66 15.30
N GLY A 84 7.30 -3.83 14.70
CA GLY A 84 6.77 -3.94 13.33
C GLY A 84 5.43 -3.24 13.17
N ILE A 85 4.51 -3.37 14.14
CA ILE A 85 3.24 -2.64 14.14
C ILE A 85 3.47 -1.14 14.22
N VAL A 86 4.34 -0.68 15.12
CA VAL A 86 4.67 0.76 15.25
C VAL A 86 5.30 1.29 13.96
N LEU A 87 6.24 0.56 13.37
CA LEU A 87 6.87 0.92 12.10
C LEU A 87 5.83 1.00 10.98
N GLY A 88 4.92 0.03 10.89
CA GLY A 88 3.81 0.04 9.94
C GLY A 88 2.87 1.24 10.14
N LEU A 89 2.56 1.61 11.38
CA LEU A 89 1.77 2.79 11.69
C LEU A 89 2.49 4.09 11.32
N VAL A 90 3.79 4.21 11.63
CA VAL A 90 4.58 5.41 11.32
C VAL A 90 4.72 5.59 9.81
N THR A 91 5.04 4.52 9.07
CA THR A 91 5.18 4.56 7.62
C THR A 91 3.82 4.70 6.92
N GLY A 92 2.81 3.96 7.36
CA GLY A 92 1.46 4.01 6.82
C GLY A 92 0.76 5.33 7.09
N VAL A 93 0.62 5.73 8.36
CA VAL A 93 -0.09 6.96 8.74
C VAL A 93 0.77 8.20 8.50
N GLY A 94 2.06 8.15 8.85
CA GLY A 94 2.94 9.32 8.76
C GLY A 94 3.33 9.69 7.33
N ILE A 95 3.47 8.70 6.44
CA ILE A 95 3.96 8.93 5.06
C ILE A 95 2.87 8.62 4.02
N ALA A 96 2.30 7.42 4.03
CA ALA A 96 1.37 7.02 2.97
C ALA A 96 0.05 7.80 3.04
N LEU A 97 -0.59 7.85 4.22
CA LEU A 97 -1.86 8.54 4.41
C LEU A 97 -1.73 10.05 4.16
N THR A 98 -0.63 10.67 4.59
CA THR A 98 -0.37 12.09 4.35
C THR A 98 -0.19 12.39 2.87
N SER A 99 0.53 11.51 2.15
CA SER A 99 0.69 11.61 0.70
C SER A 99 -0.65 11.47 -0.03
N LEU A 100 -1.44 10.46 0.34
CA LEU A 100 -2.79 10.24 -0.21
C LEU A 100 -3.71 11.44 0.03
N PHE A 101 -3.70 12.00 1.24
CA PHE A 101 -4.54 13.15 1.59
C PHE A 101 -4.16 14.38 0.77
N VAL A 102 -2.87 14.66 0.60
CA VAL A 102 -2.40 15.79 -0.23
C VAL A 102 -2.80 15.60 -1.69
N THR A 103 -2.59 14.41 -2.26
CA THR A 103 -2.99 14.12 -3.64
C THR A 103 -4.49 14.25 -3.83
N GLY A 104 -5.32 13.70 -2.93
CA GLY A 104 -6.77 13.81 -3.04
C GLY A 104 -7.31 15.22 -2.84
N PHE A 105 -6.73 16.00 -1.92
CA PHE A 105 -7.15 17.36 -1.64
C PHE A 105 -6.95 18.31 -2.83
N PHE A 106 -5.87 18.11 -3.59
CA PHE A 106 -5.51 18.96 -4.72
C PHE A 106 -5.84 18.36 -6.09
N ASP A 107 -6.66 17.31 -6.18
CA ASP A 107 -7.09 16.75 -7.46
C ASP A 107 -8.46 17.32 -7.89
N PRO A 108 -8.49 18.36 -8.75
CA PRO A 108 -9.73 19.00 -9.19
C PRO A 108 -10.55 18.14 -10.15
N GLN A 109 -10.02 17.02 -10.65
CA GLN A 109 -10.70 16.16 -11.62
C GLN A 109 -11.59 15.10 -10.98
N LYS A 110 -11.55 14.96 -9.65
CA LYS A 110 -12.33 13.94 -8.93
C LYS A 110 -13.73 14.45 -8.61
N PRO A 111 -14.78 13.62 -8.77
CA PRO A 111 -16.15 13.97 -8.40
C PRO A 111 -16.33 14.43 -6.95
N GLN A 112 -15.55 13.90 -6.01
CA GLN A 112 -15.63 14.22 -4.58
C GLN A 112 -14.23 14.34 -3.93
N PRO A 113 -13.49 15.44 -4.17
CA PRO A 113 -12.06 15.54 -3.82
C PRO A 113 -11.78 15.47 -2.32
N MET A 114 -12.73 15.90 -1.47
CA MET A 114 -12.53 15.90 0.00
C MET A 114 -12.72 14.54 0.69
N VAL A 115 -13.28 13.54 0.00
CA VAL A 115 -13.49 12.19 0.55
C VAL A 115 -12.70 11.12 -0.21
N TRP A 116 -11.95 11.52 -1.24
CA TRP A 116 -11.17 10.60 -2.04
C TRP A 116 -9.81 10.34 -1.36
N VAL A 117 -9.65 9.11 -0.86
CA VAL A 117 -8.42 8.63 -0.23
C VAL A 117 -8.07 7.29 -0.89
N ALA A 118 -7.38 7.33 -2.03
CA ALA A 118 -6.84 6.14 -2.69
C ALA A 118 -5.65 6.47 -3.57
#